data_AF-A0A3C0IM37-F1
#
_entry.id   AF-A0A3C0IM37-F1
#
_cell.length_a   1.000
_cell.length_b   1.000
_cell.length_c   1.000
_cell.angle_alpha   90.00
_cell.angle_beta   90.00
_cell.angle_gamma   90.00
#
_symmetry.space_group_name_H-M   'P 1'
#
loop_
_entity.id
_entity.type
_entity.pdbx_description
1 polymer ?
#
loop_
_entity_poly.entity_id
_entity_poly.type
_entity_poly.pdbx_seq_one_letter_code
_entity_poly.pdbx_strand_id
1 'polypeptide(L)'
;TEPTFQAKSNQLEAANSRNNVRVYDGYFFAPMSGAYQFNMPYRVGDNAGLGATQASCQSQLRINNNIILQRGVYGRNLNGIAHLQTGWHRISMRFGTGEATCTVTMPNQQTIRLTANSIYREATVSIVPKGITTNGSNCEFFDSVQVVLQFEKDKDAIIKYTTDGSIPTSNALTYNGRITLNNNTTIRAVAIKNNNIISAVANMQFKKVLAPEYGSLGYVAFDQWNGDANVNTNANYNVWLAPGSSITNGLKEKAALVQSTTSLLSKSVDINVARGATIKPGMKLYNINMRENALTVTLWFKTDALNGKLFSKEGINAFGKSYRTIYCQLNNGRLQGPRVSGGTITPSKWHFVVLSASEQKVTLYLDGMQVATGNGTKDIMTDALDFFTGCNGTVQAVQLFDRYLQLDEVKKLYQQTKQ
;
A
#
# COMPACT_ATOMS: atom_id res chain seq x y z
N THR A 1 3.56 13.34 -29.37
CA THR A 1 3.90 12.85 -28.02
C THR A 1 2.78 13.24 -27.08
N GLU A 2 1.95 12.28 -26.70
CA GLU A 2 0.83 12.55 -25.77
C GLU A 2 1.37 12.89 -24.38
N PRO A 3 0.79 13.89 -23.68
CA PRO A 3 1.16 14.16 -22.30
C PRO A 3 0.67 13.00 -21.43
N THR A 4 1.61 12.27 -20.85
CA THR A 4 1.40 11.28 -19.79
C THR A 4 0.58 11.91 -18.66
N PHE A 5 -0.67 11.48 -18.51
CA PHE A 5 -1.46 11.72 -17.31
C PHE A 5 -0.82 10.97 -16.14
N GLN A 6 0.01 11.66 -15.36
CA GLN A 6 0.33 11.18 -14.02
C GLN A 6 -0.93 11.29 -13.18
N ALA A 7 -1.49 10.13 -12.81
CA ALA A 7 -2.55 10.02 -11.82
C ALA A 7 -2.07 10.65 -10.50
N LYS A 8 -2.44 11.91 -10.25
CA LYS A 8 -2.27 12.54 -8.94
C LYS A 8 -3.52 12.23 -8.12
N SER A 9 -3.33 11.30 -7.16
CA SER A 9 -4.19 10.96 -6.02
C SER A 9 -5.72 11.01 -6.26
N ASN A 10 -6.32 9.82 -6.28
CA ASN A 10 -7.76 9.60 -6.32
C ASN A 10 -8.41 9.49 -4.92
N GLN A 11 -7.78 9.99 -3.85
CA GLN A 11 -8.42 10.03 -2.53
C GLN A 11 -8.37 11.41 -1.86
N LEU A 12 -9.55 11.80 -1.36
CA LEU A 12 -9.79 12.94 -0.48
C LEU A 12 -9.24 12.61 0.91
N GLU A 13 -7.98 12.90 1.18
CA GLU A 13 -7.49 12.92 2.55
C GLU A 13 -7.74 14.31 3.17
N ALA A 14 -8.65 14.34 4.14
CA ALA A 14 -8.72 15.40 5.13
C ALA A 14 -7.71 15.08 6.24
N ALA A 15 -6.43 15.36 5.96
CA ALA A 15 -5.42 15.42 7.01
C ALA A 15 -5.11 16.88 7.34
N ASN A 16 -5.16 17.23 8.63
CA ASN A 16 -4.80 18.54 9.17
C ASN A 16 -3.27 18.80 9.12
N SER A 17 -2.57 18.34 8.08
CA SER A 17 -1.11 18.40 8.01
C SER A 17 -0.65 19.62 7.19
N ARG A 18 0.48 20.21 7.61
CA ARG A 18 1.03 21.49 7.10
C ARG A 18 1.64 21.39 5.69
N ASN A 19 1.63 20.20 5.06
CA ASN A 19 2.36 19.87 3.84
C ASN A 19 1.47 19.40 2.66
N ASN A 20 0.15 19.39 2.82
CA ASN A 20 -0.75 18.82 1.81
C ASN A 20 -1.26 19.90 0.83
N VAL A 21 -0.94 19.73 -0.46
CA VAL A 21 -1.51 20.50 -1.58
C VAL A 21 -2.56 19.65 -2.28
N ARG A 22 -3.77 20.18 -2.42
CA ARG A 22 -4.86 19.54 -3.18
C ARG A 22 -4.84 20.06 -4.62
N VAL A 23 -4.84 19.17 -5.60
CA VAL A 23 -4.86 19.53 -7.03
C VAL A 23 -6.13 19.01 -7.69
N TYR A 24 -6.81 19.86 -8.43
CA TYR A 24 -8.05 19.57 -9.16
C TYR A 24 -7.83 19.89 -10.62
N ASP A 25 -7.62 18.85 -11.42
CA ASP A 25 -7.49 18.96 -12.87
C ASP A 25 -8.79 18.51 -13.55
N GLY A 26 -9.13 19.14 -14.66
CA GLY A 26 -10.27 18.77 -15.49
C GLY A 26 -10.52 19.79 -16.59
N TYR A 27 -11.79 19.97 -16.95
CA TYR A 27 -12.24 20.88 -17.99
C TYR A 27 -13.31 21.83 -17.46
N PHE A 28 -13.24 23.07 -17.94
CA PHE A 28 -14.18 24.14 -17.72
C PHE A 28 -14.81 24.51 -19.08
N PHE A 29 -16.13 24.47 -19.19
CA PHE A 29 -16.83 24.91 -20.39
C PHE A 29 -17.10 26.41 -20.33
N ALA A 30 -16.56 27.17 -21.28
CA ALA A 30 -16.86 28.57 -21.49
C ALA A 30 -18.06 28.67 -22.45
N PRO A 31 -19.26 29.08 -21.99
CA PRO A 31 -20.46 29.13 -22.85
C PRO A 31 -20.44 30.27 -23.86
N MET A 32 -19.53 31.24 -23.72
CA MET A 32 -19.36 32.38 -24.63
C MET A 32 -17.90 32.84 -24.64
N SER A 33 -17.46 33.43 -25.74
CA SER A 33 -16.11 34.02 -25.82
C SER A 33 -16.04 35.33 -25.01
N GLY A 34 -14.93 35.59 -24.33
CA GLY A 34 -14.72 36.85 -23.60
C GLY A 34 -13.80 36.72 -22.39
N ALA A 35 -13.79 37.78 -21.56
CA ALA A 35 -13.02 37.83 -20.32
C ALA A 35 -13.75 37.12 -19.18
N TYR A 36 -13.13 36.09 -18.61
CA TYR A 36 -13.60 35.38 -17.42
C TYR A 36 -12.73 35.77 -16.23
N GLN A 37 -13.34 36.29 -15.18
CA GLN A 37 -12.64 36.64 -13.95
C GLN A 37 -12.77 35.50 -12.93
N PHE A 38 -11.66 34.87 -12.59
CA PHE A 38 -11.58 33.80 -11.61
C PHE A 38 -11.15 34.36 -10.27
N ASN A 39 -12.00 34.22 -9.26
CA ASN A 39 -11.81 34.72 -7.91
C ASN A 39 -11.70 33.53 -6.95
N MET A 40 -10.54 33.32 -6.31
CA MET A 40 -10.43 32.35 -5.21
C MET A 40 -10.74 33.03 -3.87
N PRO A 41 -11.39 32.34 -2.91
CA PRO A 41 -11.76 32.93 -1.63
C PRO A 41 -10.53 33.17 -0.75
N TYR A 42 -10.62 34.23 0.05
CA TYR A 42 -9.70 34.51 1.14
C TYR A 42 -9.88 33.50 2.29
N ARG A 43 -8.79 32.99 2.89
CA ARG A 43 -8.83 32.04 4.02
C ARG A 43 -8.08 32.56 5.25
N VAL A 44 -8.52 32.09 6.42
CA VAL A 44 -7.87 32.37 7.71
C VAL A 44 -6.44 31.84 7.70
N GLY A 45 -5.46 32.71 7.96
CA GLY A 45 -4.02 32.42 7.87
C GLY A 45 -3.32 33.06 6.66
N ASP A 46 -4.07 33.53 5.66
CA ASP A 46 -3.52 34.12 4.44
C ASP A 46 -2.90 35.53 4.62
N ASN A 47 -3.18 36.21 5.73
CA ASN A 47 -2.56 37.52 6.09
C ASN A 47 -1.50 37.39 7.19
N ALA A 48 -1.14 36.17 7.61
CA ALA A 48 -0.18 36.00 8.70
C ALA A 48 1.28 36.19 8.20
N GLY A 49 2.16 36.63 9.11
CA GLY A 49 3.58 36.89 8.80
C GLY A 49 4.35 35.63 8.37
N LEU A 50 5.59 35.83 7.87
CA LEU A 50 6.49 34.76 7.42
C LEU A 50 6.50 33.58 8.41
N GLY A 51 6.27 32.37 7.90
CA GLY A 51 6.29 31.14 8.67
C GLY A 51 4.95 30.72 9.29
N ALA A 52 3.88 31.52 9.19
CA ALA A 52 2.64 31.23 9.90
C ALA A 52 1.76 30.12 9.28
N THR A 53 2.00 29.66 8.03
CA THR A 53 1.47 28.40 7.44
C THR A 53 1.93 28.30 5.97
N GLN A 54 3.06 27.64 5.69
CA GLN A 54 3.66 27.58 4.33
C GLN A 54 2.74 27.00 3.22
N ALA A 55 1.68 26.28 3.56
CA ALA A 55 0.71 25.74 2.60
C ALA A 55 -0.15 26.81 1.89
N SER A 56 -0.36 27.99 2.47
CA SER A 56 -1.12 29.09 1.83
C SER A 56 -0.37 29.71 0.65
N CYS A 57 0.96 29.56 0.62
CA CYS A 57 1.87 30.03 -0.44
C CYS A 57 1.84 29.18 -1.73
N GLN A 58 0.92 28.21 -1.86
CA GLN A 58 0.92 27.20 -2.94
C GLN A 58 -0.37 27.18 -3.79
N SER A 59 -1.28 28.15 -3.61
CA SER A 59 -2.51 28.20 -4.40
C SER A 59 -2.27 28.71 -5.81
N GLN A 60 -2.77 28.00 -6.82
CA GLN A 60 -2.56 28.31 -8.24
C GLN A 60 -3.77 27.90 -9.09
N LEU A 61 -4.18 28.73 -10.04
CA LEU A 61 -5.08 28.34 -11.12
C LEU A 61 -4.33 28.39 -12.44
N ARG A 62 -4.52 27.36 -13.25
CA ARG A 62 -4.16 27.39 -14.66
C ARG A 62 -5.38 27.16 -15.54
N ILE A 63 -5.41 27.84 -16.67
CA ILE A 63 -6.30 27.55 -17.79
C ILE A 63 -5.43 27.31 -19.02
N ASN A 64 -5.64 26.18 -19.72
CA ASN A 64 -4.84 25.78 -20.88
C ASN A 64 -3.32 25.86 -20.62
N ASN A 65 -2.90 25.38 -19.44
CA ASN A 65 -1.53 25.43 -18.91
C ASN A 65 -0.95 26.82 -18.58
N ASN A 66 -1.66 27.91 -18.91
CA ASN A 66 -1.26 29.26 -18.54
C ASN A 66 -1.66 29.53 -17.09
N ILE A 67 -0.73 30.06 -16.30
CA ILE A 67 -1.00 30.48 -14.93
C ILE A 67 -1.88 31.73 -14.99
N ILE A 68 -3.12 31.59 -14.54
CA ILE A 68 -4.09 32.69 -14.46
C ILE A 68 -3.98 33.40 -13.12
N LEU A 69 -3.71 32.63 -12.07
CA LEU A 69 -3.39 33.16 -10.75
C LEU A 69 -2.39 32.24 -10.06
N GLN A 70 -1.47 32.82 -9.31
CA GLN A 70 -0.56 32.11 -8.43
C GLN A 70 -0.29 32.97 -7.21
N ARG A 71 -0.41 32.38 -6.03
CA ARG A 71 0.10 33.00 -4.81
C ARG A 71 1.59 32.69 -4.63
N GLY A 72 2.34 33.73 -4.28
CA GLY A 72 3.70 33.65 -3.75
C GLY A 72 3.77 34.23 -2.32
N VAL A 73 4.95 34.15 -1.70
CA VAL A 73 5.22 34.77 -0.40
C VAL A 73 5.12 36.30 -0.56
N TYR A 74 4.17 36.93 0.13
CA TYR A 74 3.77 38.35 0.03
C TYR A 74 3.10 38.76 -1.29
N GLY A 75 1.78 38.96 -1.28
CA GLY A 75 1.11 39.72 -2.35
C GLY A 75 -0.38 39.40 -2.52
N ARG A 76 -1.20 40.47 -2.60
CA ARG A 76 -2.66 40.46 -2.50
C ARG A 76 -3.36 40.21 -3.84
N ASN A 77 -4.63 39.79 -3.72
CA ASN A 77 -5.67 39.54 -4.72
C ASN A 77 -5.61 38.18 -5.44
N LEU A 78 -6.64 37.38 -5.14
CA LEU A 78 -6.89 36.04 -5.67
C LEU A 78 -7.74 36.07 -6.95
N ASN A 79 -7.60 37.13 -7.73
CA ASN A 79 -8.44 37.39 -8.88
C ASN A 79 -7.56 37.39 -10.13
N GLY A 80 -7.85 36.53 -11.10
CA GLY A 80 -7.14 36.48 -12.38
C GLY A 80 -8.13 36.46 -13.53
N ILE A 81 -7.78 37.09 -14.65
CA ILE A 81 -8.62 37.13 -15.85
C ILE A 81 -8.04 36.20 -16.90
N ALA A 82 -8.88 35.37 -17.50
CA ALA A 82 -8.54 34.61 -18.70
C ALA A 82 -9.49 34.97 -19.84
N HIS A 83 -8.93 35.23 -21.02
CA HIS A 83 -9.71 35.40 -22.25
C HIS A 83 -9.93 34.05 -22.89
N LEU A 84 -11.18 33.58 -22.90
CA LEU A 84 -11.55 32.25 -23.37
C LEU A 84 -12.39 32.37 -24.63
N GLN A 85 -12.28 31.36 -25.50
CA GLN A 85 -13.22 31.17 -26.60
C GLN A 85 -14.37 30.29 -26.12
N THR A 86 -15.49 30.28 -26.85
CA THR A 86 -16.58 29.36 -26.56
C THR A 86 -16.09 27.91 -26.71
N GLY A 87 -16.28 27.07 -25.69
CA GLY A 87 -15.84 25.67 -25.72
C GLY A 87 -15.20 25.16 -24.42
N TRP A 88 -14.62 23.96 -24.49
CA TRP A 88 -13.96 23.32 -23.35
C TRP A 88 -12.51 23.79 -23.22
N HIS A 89 -12.14 24.23 -22.02
CA HIS A 89 -10.79 24.64 -21.65
C HIS A 89 -10.25 23.77 -20.52
N ARG A 90 -8.99 23.37 -20.58
CA ARG A 90 -8.35 22.62 -19.48
C ARG A 90 -8.19 23.55 -18.28
N ILE A 91 -8.59 23.09 -17.10
CA ILE A 91 -8.47 23.83 -15.84
C ILE A 91 -7.67 23.02 -14.83
N SER A 92 -6.77 23.68 -14.10
CA SER A 92 -5.99 23.10 -13.01
C SER A 92 -6.06 24.04 -11.81
N MET A 93 -6.60 23.58 -10.68
CA MET A 93 -6.63 24.34 -9.44
C MET A 93 -5.78 23.63 -8.39
N ARG A 94 -4.84 24.36 -7.80
CA ARG A 94 -4.07 23.93 -6.64
C ARG A 94 -4.48 24.74 -5.44
N PHE A 95 -4.74 24.08 -4.33
CA PHE A 95 -5.09 24.70 -3.06
C PHE A 95 -4.19 24.15 -1.97
N GLY A 96 -3.81 24.99 -1.02
CA GLY A 96 -3.28 24.54 0.27
C GLY A 96 -4.38 23.91 1.13
N THR A 97 -4.41 24.25 2.42
CA THR A 97 -5.41 23.74 3.38
C THR A 97 -6.83 24.27 3.10
N GLY A 98 -7.84 23.39 3.07
CA GLY A 98 -9.28 23.72 3.03
C GLY A 98 -10.05 23.27 1.76
N GLU A 99 -11.34 23.62 1.66
CA GLU A 99 -12.22 23.26 0.52
C GLU A 99 -11.83 23.93 -0.80
N ALA A 100 -11.77 23.22 -1.91
CA ALA A 100 -11.42 23.78 -3.22
C ALA A 100 -12.59 24.52 -3.89
N THR A 101 -12.62 25.84 -3.77
CA THR A 101 -13.66 26.67 -4.36
C THR A 101 -13.08 27.88 -5.10
N CYS A 102 -13.67 28.23 -6.24
CA CYS A 102 -13.35 29.42 -7.02
C CYS A 102 -14.66 29.98 -7.59
N THR A 103 -14.89 31.28 -7.49
CA THR A 103 -16.02 31.94 -8.16
C THR A 103 -15.54 32.46 -9.51
N VAL A 104 -16.28 32.19 -10.58
CA VAL A 104 -15.97 32.71 -11.91
C VAL A 104 -17.05 33.69 -12.31
N THR A 105 -16.67 34.92 -12.60
CA THR A 105 -17.53 35.92 -13.25
C THR A 105 -17.33 35.81 -14.75
N MET A 106 -18.41 35.53 -15.48
CA MET A 106 -18.43 35.37 -16.93
C MET A 106 -18.57 36.73 -17.64
N PRO A 107 -18.33 36.82 -18.96
CA PRO A 107 -18.43 38.08 -19.72
C PRO A 107 -19.79 38.79 -19.60
N ASN A 108 -20.86 38.03 -19.39
CA ASN A 108 -22.22 38.54 -19.18
C ASN A 108 -22.52 38.93 -17.72
N GLN A 109 -21.50 39.06 -16.86
CA GLN A 109 -21.59 39.36 -15.43
C GLN A 109 -22.25 38.28 -14.55
N GLN A 110 -22.68 37.16 -15.11
CA GLN A 110 -23.15 36.03 -14.30
C GLN A 110 -21.99 35.38 -13.56
N THR A 111 -22.24 34.91 -12.35
CA THR A 111 -21.24 34.21 -11.55
C THR A 111 -21.59 32.74 -11.39
N ILE A 112 -20.57 31.90 -11.45
CA ILE A 112 -20.67 30.46 -11.17
C ILE A 112 -19.68 30.11 -10.06
N ARG A 113 -20.05 29.17 -9.20
CA ARG A 113 -19.15 28.63 -8.18
C ARG A 113 -18.53 27.35 -8.72
N LEU A 114 -17.24 27.41 -9.03
CA LEU A 114 -16.43 26.22 -9.25
C LEU A 114 -16.07 25.59 -7.91
N THR A 115 -16.41 24.32 -7.76
CA THR A 115 -16.04 23.45 -6.66
C THR A 115 -15.37 22.20 -7.22
N ALA A 116 -14.83 21.35 -6.35
CA ALA A 116 -14.38 20.01 -6.74
C ALA A 116 -15.43 19.22 -7.55
N ASN A 117 -16.73 19.48 -7.33
CA ASN A 117 -17.84 18.76 -7.95
C ASN A 117 -18.33 19.38 -9.27
N SER A 118 -17.89 20.58 -9.63
CA SER A 118 -18.37 21.30 -10.81
C SER A 118 -17.30 21.52 -11.88
N ILE A 119 -16.11 20.93 -11.69
CA ILE A 119 -15.10 20.79 -12.75
C ILE A 119 -15.42 19.50 -13.48
N TYR A 120 -15.63 19.57 -14.80
CA TYR A 120 -15.83 18.36 -15.59
C TYR A 120 -14.55 17.54 -15.57
N ARG A 121 -14.65 16.30 -15.13
CA ARG A 121 -13.58 15.31 -15.22
C ARG A 121 -14.03 14.27 -16.21
N GLU A 122 -13.14 13.83 -17.08
CA GLU A 122 -13.45 12.68 -17.92
C GLU A 122 -13.80 11.50 -17.01
N ALA A 123 -15.02 10.99 -17.18
CA ALA A 123 -15.43 9.78 -16.52
C ALA A 123 -14.52 8.63 -16.97
N THR A 124 -14.28 7.65 -16.10
CA THR A 124 -13.51 6.45 -16.45
C THR A 124 -14.36 5.22 -16.19
N VAL A 125 -14.17 4.21 -17.04
CA VAL A 125 -14.69 2.86 -16.76
C VAL A 125 -13.95 2.30 -15.55
N SER A 126 -14.68 1.79 -14.57
CA SER A 126 -14.10 1.08 -13.43
C SER A 126 -13.81 -0.36 -13.82
N ILE A 127 -12.56 -0.79 -13.64
CA ILE A 127 -12.12 -2.17 -13.86
C ILE A 127 -11.98 -2.82 -12.48
N VAL A 128 -12.86 -3.77 -12.15
CA VAL A 128 -13.03 -4.27 -10.78
C VAL A 128 -12.73 -5.78 -10.71
N PRO A 129 -11.55 -6.19 -10.22
CA PRO A 129 -11.25 -7.57 -9.91
C PRO A 129 -12.07 -8.04 -8.72
N LYS A 130 -12.62 -9.25 -8.77
CA LYS A 130 -13.41 -9.81 -7.66
C LYS A 130 -12.50 -10.55 -6.69
N GLY A 131 -12.64 -10.22 -5.40
CA GLY A 131 -11.99 -10.92 -4.28
C GLY A 131 -10.48 -10.68 -4.16
N ILE A 132 -9.95 -9.65 -4.84
CA ILE A 132 -8.50 -9.35 -4.86
C ILE A 132 -8.28 -7.87 -4.57
N THR A 133 -7.29 -7.58 -3.73
CA THR A 133 -6.82 -6.21 -3.48
C THR A 133 -5.92 -5.74 -4.62
N THR A 134 -6.15 -4.52 -5.12
CA THR A 134 -5.32 -3.90 -6.17
C THR A 134 -4.37 -2.85 -5.58
N ASN A 135 -3.28 -2.57 -6.31
CA ASN A 135 -2.37 -1.46 -6.04
C ASN A 135 -2.43 -0.47 -7.21
N GLY A 136 -3.33 0.52 -7.11
CA GLY A 136 -3.63 1.44 -8.19
C GLY A 136 -4.13 0.70 -9.43
N SER A 137 -3.44 0.90 -10.56
CA SER A 137 -3.74 0.22 -11.84
C SER A 137 -3.06 -1.14 -11.98
N ASN A 138 -2.60 -1.76 -10.90
CA ASN A 138 -1.99 -3.10 -10.95
C ASN A 138 -2.70 -4.08 -10.01
N CYS A 139 -2.81 -5.33 -10.44
CA CYS A 139 -3.48 -6.42 -9.74
C CYS A 139 -2.64 -7.69 -9.85
N GLU A 140 -2.34 -8.30 -8.72
CA GLU A 140 -1.72 -9.63 -8.65
C GLU A 140 -2.81 -10.69 -8.41
N PHE A 141 -2.75 -11.79 -9.14
CA PHE A 141 -3.62 -12.93 -8.93
C PHE A 141 -2.82 -14.23 -9.08
N PHE A 142 -3.33 -15.33 -8.55
CA PHE A 142 -2.53 -16.57 -8.48
C PHE A 142 -3.04 -17.67 -9.40
N ASP A 143 -4.36 -17.86 -9.49
CA ASP A 143 -4.96 -18.90 -10.34
C ASP A 143 -5.67 -18.23 -11.53
N SER A 144 -6.90 -17.82 -11.29
CA SER A 144 -7.72 -17.02 -12.19
C SER A 144 -8.38 -15.89 -11.42
N VAL A 145 -8.77 -14.82 -12.12
CA VAL A 145 -9.54 -13.72 -11.54
C VAL A 145 -10.71 -13.37 -12.45
N GLN A 146 -11.87 -13.10 -11.82
CA GLN A 146 -13.02 -12.54 -12.51
C GLN A 146 -13.00 -11.02 -12.42
N VAL A 147 -13.17 -10.36 -13.57
CA VAL A 147 -13.14 -8.91 -13.69
C VAL A 147 -14.51 -8.41 -14.16
N VAL A 148 -15.00 -7.36 -13.50
CA VAL A 148 -16.23 -6.64 -13.85
C VAL A 148 -15.86 -5.25 -14.33
N LEU A 149 -16.41 -4.83 -15.46
CA LEU A 149 -16.31 -3.45 -15.95
C LEU A 149 -17.60 -2.69 -15.63
N GLN A 150 -17.48 -1.44 -15.20
CA GLN A 150 -18.63 -0.62 -14.79
C GLN A 150 -18.47 0.83 -15.26
N PHE A 151 -19.57 1.45 -15.69
CA PHE A 151 -19.60 2.86 -16.04
C PHE A 151 -20.90 3.49 -15.52
N GLU A 152 -20.84 4.16 -14.38
CA GLU A 152 -22.03 4.64 -13.67
C GLU A 152 -22.58 5.96 -14.20
N LYS A 153 -21.82 6.67 -15.05
CA LYS A 153 -22.21 8.00 -15.54
C LYS A 153 -23.32 7.95 -16.58
N ASP A 154 -23.48 6.81 -17.26
CA ASP A 154 -24.51 6.63 -18.26
C ASP A 154 -24.83 5.14 -18.40
N LYS A 155 -26.05 4.74 -18.01
CA LYS A 155 -26.49 3.35 -18.01
C LYS A 155 -26.72 2.80 -19.42
N ASP A 156 -26.88 3.68 -20.41
CA ASP A 156 -27.11 3.30 -21.81
C ASP A 156 -25.79 3.22 -22.60
N ALA A 157 -24.66 3.56 -21.96
CA ALA A 157 -23.35 3.49 -22.60
C ALA A 157 -22.84 2.05 -22.71
N ILE A 158 -22.24 1.74 -23.86
CA ILE A 158 -21.63 0.46 -24.15
C ILE A 158 -20.16 0.52 -23.73
N ILE A 159 -19.72 -0.42 -22.90
CA ILE A 159 -18.30 -0.53 -22.53
C ILE A 159 -17.57 -1.38 -23.58
N LYS A 160 -16.53 -0.79 -24.18
CA LYS A 160 -15.58 -1.44 -25.08
C LYS A 160 -14.27 -1.68 -24.37
N TYR A 161 -13.65 -2.84 -24.58
CA TYR A 161 -12.39 -3.19 -23.92
C TYR A 161 -11.46 -4.03 -24.77
N THR A 162 -10.19 -4.04 -24.38
CA THR A 162 -9.11 -4.87 -24.92
C THR A 162 -8.41 -5.56 -23.76
N THR A 163 -7.73 -6.68 -24.02
CA THR A 163 -7.00 -7.48 -23.03
C THR A 163 -5.49 -7.53 -23.30
N ASP A 164 -5.05 -6.94 -24.41
CA ASP A 164 -3.67 -6.85 -24.85
C ASP A 164 -3.00 -5.50 -24.53
N GLY A 165 -3.74 -4.57 -23.92
CA GLY A 165 -3.26 -3.21 -23.61
C GLY A 165 -3.36 -2.20 -24.76
N SER A 166 -3.90 -2.58 -25.93
CA SER A 166 -4.20 -1.62 -26.99
C SER A 166 -5.34 -0.68 -26.60
N ILE A 167 -5.42 0.53 -27.19
CA ILE A 167 -6.53 1.46 -26.92
C ILE A 167 -7.81 0.88 -27.55
N PRO A 168 -8.91 0.70 -26.79
CA PRO A 168 -10.13 0.18 -27.36
C PRO A 168 -10.75 1.17 -28.37
N THR A 169 -11.10 0.67 -29.55
CA THR A 169 -11.88 1.40 -30.56
C THR A 169 -13.33 0.92 -30.56
N SER A 170 -14.19 1.49 -31.42
CA SER A 170 -15.56 1.00 -31.62
C SER A 170 -15.63 -0.49 -32.03
N ASN A 171 -14.57 -1.01 -32.65
CA ASN A 171 -14.46 -2.41 -33.09
C ASN A 171 -13.92 -3.36 -32.00
N ALA A 172 -13.54 -2.85 -30.82
CA ALA A 172 -13.05 -3.67 -29.72
C ALA A 172 -14.18 -4.53 -29.10
N LEU A 173 -13.81 -5.43 -28.18
CA LEU A 173 -14.73 -6.33 -27.52
C LEU A 173 -15.79 -5.54 -26.72
N THR A 174 -17.04 -5.95 -26.82
CA THR A 174 -18.13 -5.40 -26.00
C THR A 174 -18.21 -6.14 -24.68
N TYR A 175 -18.26 -5.41 -23.57
CA TYR A 175 -18.45 -5.99 -22.25
C TYR A 175 -19.91 -6.43 -22.04
N ASN A 176 -20.13 -7.75 -22.02
CA ASN A 176 -21.45 -8.37 -21.83
C ASN A 176 -21.54 -9.25 -20.58
N GLY A 177 -20.46 -9.35 -19.79
CA GLY A 177 -20.37 -10.26 -18.65
C GLY A 177 -18.97 -10.29 -18.06
N ARG A 178 -18.81 -11.04 -16.97
CA ARG A 178 -17.53 -11.13 -16.26
C ARG A 178 -16.43 -11.67 -17.17
N ILE A 179 -15.26 -11.03 -17.13
CA ILE A 179 -14.08 -11.45 -17.87
C ILE A 179 -13.25 -12.36 -16.96
N THR A 180 -12.94 -13.58 -17.40
CA THR A 180 -12.08 -14.49 -16.65
C THR A 180 -10.66 -14.42 -17.19
N LEU A 181 -9.70 -14.12 -16.32
CA LEU A 181 -8.28 -14.03 -16.67
C LEU A 181 -7.52 -15.19 -16.03
N ASN A 182 -6.69 -15.87 -16.82
CA ASN A 182 -5.88 -17.01 -16.38
C ASN A 182 -4.37 -16.76 -16.49
N ASN A 183 -3.97 -15.67 -17.14
CA ASN A 183 -2.58 -15.30 -17.47
C ASN A 183 -2.40 -13.77 -17.37
N ASN A 184 -1.16 -13.31 -17.45
CA ASN A 184 -0.84 -11.89 -17.50
C ASN A 184 -1.66 -11.19 -18.59
N THR A 185 -2.34 -10.11 -18.23
CA THR A 185 -3.30 -9.42 -19.10
C THR A 185 -3.29 -7.93 -18.80
N THR A 186 -3.41 -7.08 -19.80
CA THR A 186 -3.65 -5.64 -19.59
C THR A 186 -5.03 -5.29 -20.11
N ILE A 187 -5.95 -4.97 -19.21
CA ILE A 187 -7.29 -4.52 -19.62
C ILE A 187 -7.27 -3.00 -19.80
N ARG A 188 -7.71 -2.56 -20.97
CA ARG A 188 -8.08 -1.16 -21.21
C ARG A 188 -9.54 -1.08 -21.60
N ALA A 189 -10.24 -0.04 -21.15
CA ALA A 189 -11.68 0.10 -21.40
C ALA A 189 -12.11 1.54 -21.62
N VAL A 190 -13.13 1.73 -22.47
CA VAL A 190 -13.81 3.00 -22.73
C VAL A 190 -15.33 2.79 -22.75
N ALA A 191 -16.09 3.83 -22.45
CA ALA A 191 -17.54 3.85 -22.63
C ALA A 191 -17.89 4.62 -23.91
N ILE A 192 -18.82 4.09 -24.70
CA ILE A 192 -19.28 4.65 -25.97
C ILE A 192 -20.79 4.85 -25.92
N LYS A 193 -21.28 6.01 -26.36
CA LYS A 193 -22.71 6.29 -26.58
C LYS A 193 -22.88 7.02 -27.91
N ASN A 194 -23.85 6.61 -28.71
CA ASN A 194 -24.12 7.17 -30.05
C ASN A 194 -22.84 7.27 -30.91
N ASN A 195 -22.04 6.19 -30.91
CA ASN A 195 -20.73 6.09 -31.60
C ASN A 195 -19.63 7.06 -31.14
N ASN A 196 -19.84 7.83 -30.06
CA ASN A 196 -18.84 8.71 -29.48
C ASN A 196 -18.26 8.10 -28.19
N ILE A 197 -16.94 8.18 -28.02
CA ILE A 197 -16.29 7.86 -26.75
C ILE A 197 -16.66 8.95 -25.74
N ILE A 198 -17.23 8.54 -24.61
CA ILE A 198 -17.70 9.45 -23.55
C ILE A 198 -16.90 9.30 -22.23
N SER A 199 -15.82 8.52 -22.27
CA SER A 199 -14.94 8.29 -21.13
C SER A 199 -13.47 8.43 -21.51
N ALA A 200 -12.62 8.74 -20.54
CA ALA A 200 -11.19 8.47 -20.66
C ALA A 200 -10.92 6.96 -20.79
N VAL A 201 -9.73 6.62 -21.28
CA VAL A 201 -9.26 5.23 -21.35
C VAL A 201 -8.87 4.75 -19.95
N ALA A 202 -9.65 3.82 -19.40
CA ALA A 202 -9.27 3.09 -18.21
C ALA A 202 -8.15 2.09 -18.53
N ASN A 203 -7.28 1.81 -17.54
CA ASN A 203 -6.15 0.90 -17.69
C ASN A 203 -5.90 0.15 -16.38
N MET A 204 -5.75 -1.18 -16.48
CA MET A 204 -5.30 -2.01 -15.37
C MET A 204 -4.48 -3.22 -15.85
N GLN A 205 -3.34 -3.44 -15.22
CA GLN A 205 -2.44 -4.56 -15.46
C GLN A 205 -2.74 -5.69 -14.46
N PHE A 206 -2.85 -6.90 -14.97
CA PHE A 206 -3.03 -8.12 -14.19
C PHE A 206 -1.79 -8.98 -14.35
N LYS A 207 -1.14 -9.29 -13.23
CA LYS A 207 0.03 -10.14 -13.17
C LYS A 207 -0.32 -11.43 -12.43
N LYS A 208 -0.13 -12.56 -13.10
CA LYS A 208 -0.19 -13.87 -12.47
C LYS A 208 1.11 -14.09 -11.70
N VAL A 209 1.01 -14.36 -10.41
CA VAL A 209 2.15 -14.58 -9.52
C VAL A 209 1.97 -15.88 -8.74
N LEU A 210 3.09 -16.50 -8.35
CA LEU A 210 3.07 -17.71 -7.52
C LEU A 210 3.02 -17.37 -6.03
N ALA A 211 3.73 -16.30 -5.63
CA ALA A 211 3.71 -15.71 -4.30
C ALA A 211 3.31 -14.23 -4.42
N PRO A 212 2.76 -13.61 -3.37
CA PRO A 212 2.51 -12.17 -3.41
C PRO A 212 3.82 -11.39 -3.57
N GLU A 213 3.88 -10.43 -4.48
CA GLU A 213 5.05 -9.56 -4.67
C GLU A 213 4.77 -8.15 -4.17
N TYR A 214 3.53 -7.67 -4.30
CA TYR A 214 3.11 -6.42 -3.68
C TYR A 214 3.31 -6.48 -2.17
N GLY A 215 3.90 -5.40 -1.65
CA GLY A 215 4.22 -5.30 -0.24
C GLY A 215 5.33 -6.26 0.22
N SER A 216 5.91 -7.10 -0.64
CA SER A 216 7.00 -8.00 -0.23
C SER A 216 8.22 -7.19 0.19
N LEU A 217 8.78 -7.54 1.36
CA LEU A 217 10.05 -7.01 1.86
C LEU A 217 11.21 -7.99 1.62
N GLY A 218 10.91 -9.18 1.10
CA GLY A 218 11.92 -10.17 0.73
C GLY A 218 11.76 -11.51 1.42
N TYR A 219 12.48 -12.49 0.87
CA TYR A 219 12.44 -13.91 1.23
C TYR A 219 13.84 -14.37 1.66
N VAL A 220 13.91 -15.10 2.78
CA VAL A 220 15.13 -15.70 3.30
C VAL A 220 15.08 -17.21 3.05
N ALA A 221 15.93 -17.65 2.11
CA ALA A 221 16.29 -19.05 1.91
C ALA A 221 17.63 -19.31 2.58
N PHE A 222 17.83 -20.46 3.24
CA PHE A 222 19.12 -20.82 3.84
C PHE A 222 19.99 -21.72 2.96
N ASP A 223 19.62 -21.92 1.68
CA ASP A 223 20.35 -22.81 0.75
C ASP A 223 21.81 -22.41 0.53
N GLN A 224 22.02 -21.09 0.39
CA GLN A 224 23.31 -20.48 0.10
C GLN A 224 24.03 -19.98 1.35
N TRP A 225 23.45 -20.20 2.53
CA TRP A 225 24.12 -19.81 3.76
C TRP A 225 25.37 -20.69 3.96
N ASN A 226 26.47 -20.07 4.35
CA ASN A 226 27.78 -20.71 4.51
C ASN A 226 28.18 -20.91 5.99
N GLY A 227 27.29 -20.57 6.93
CA GLY A 227 27.55 -20.63 8.37
C GLY A 227 28.00 -19.29 8.99
N ASP A 228 28.17 -18.24 8.19
CA ASP A 228 28.54 -16.92 8.71
C ASP A 228 27.40 -16.26 9.49
N ALA A 229 27.72 -15.41 10.46
CA ALA A 229 26.71 -14.75 11.28
C ALA A 229 25.77 -13.83 10.46
N ASN A 230 26.24 -13.29 9.33
CA ASN A 230 25.42 -12.50 8.41
C ASN A 230 24.99 -13.37 7.23
N VAL A 231 23.68 -13.46 7.00
CA VAL A 231 23.14 -14.28 5.90
C VAL A 231 22.94 -13.40 4.67
N ASN A 232 23.48 -13.81 3.53
CA ASN A 232 23.17 -13.20 2.24
C ASN A 232 21.72 -13.56 1.85
N THR A 233 20.91 -12.55 1.54
CA THR A 233 19.49 -12.76 1.23
C THR A 233 19.05 -11.90 0.04
N ASN A 234 17.98 -12.33 -0.63
CA ASN A 234 17.26 -11.53 -1.62
C ASN A 234 16.17 -10.70 -0.94
N ALA A 235 16.53 -9.97 0.12
CA ALA A 235 15.59 -9.21 0.93
C ALA A 235 16.02 -7.76 1.14
N ASN A 236 15.03 -6.90 1.37
CA ASN A 236 15.21 -5.48 1.69
C ASN A 236 15.48 -5.26 3.19
N TYR A 237 16.03 -6.27 3.85
CA TYR A 237 16.45 -6.27 5.24
C TYR A 237 17.65 -7.19 5.40
N ASN A 238 18.42 -6.96 6.45
CA ASN A 238 19.57 -7.78 6.79
C ASN A 238 19.16 -8.90 7.74
N VAL A 239 19.89 -10.01 7.68
CA VAL A 239 19.65 -11.19 8.49
C VAL A 239 20.90 -11.57 9.26
N TRP A 240 20.74 -11.73 10.56
CA TRP A 240 21.78 -12.18 11.46
C TRP A 240 21.35 -13.46 12.16
N LEU A 241 22.26 -14.43 12.29
CA LEU A 241 22.05 -15.69 13.00
C LEU A 241 22.97 -15.79 14.22
N ALA A 242 22.44 -16.39 15.28
CA ALA A 242 23.18 -16.61 16.51
C ALA A 242 24.37 -17.57 16.31
N PRO A 243 25.56 -17.27 16.87
CA PRO A 243 26.66 -18.21 17.01
C PRO A 243 26.22 -19.59 17.48
N GLY A 244 26.74 -20.64 16.83
CA GLY A 244 26.35 -22.03 17.09
C GLY A 244 25.10 -22.49 16.31
N SER A 245 24.41 -21.58 15.61
CA SER A 245 23.41 -21.98 14.62
C SER A 245 24.08 -22.75 13.48
N SER A 246 23.34 -23.69 12.89
CA SER A 246 23.85 -24.55 11.81
C SER A 246 22.80 -24.79 10.73
N ILE A 247 23.25 -25.29 9.59
CA ILE A 247 22.36 -25.70 8.51
C ILE A 247 21.87 -27.13 8.75
N THR A 248 20.60 -27.36 8.48
CA THR A 248 19.99 -28.69 8.47
C THR A 248 19.06 -28.83 7.27
N ASN A 249 18.54 -30.04 7.06
CA ASN A 249 17.57 -30.30 6.00
C ASN A 249 16.20 -29.74 6.40
N GLY A 250 15.64 -28.89 5.54
CA GLY A 250 14.29 -28.36 5.64
C GLY A 250 13.26 -29.25 4.94
N LEU A 251 12.13 -28.64 4.53
CA LEU A 251 11.11 -29.30 3.71
C LEU A 251 11.55 -29.41 2.24
N LYS A 252 11.95 -28.28 1.64
CA LYS A 252 12.39 -28.17 0.23
C LYS A 252 13.82 -27.70 0.09
N GLU A 253 14.20 -26.79 0.98
CA GLU A 253 15.46 -26.07 1.02
C GLU A 253 16.21 -26.45 2.29
N LYS A 254 17.44 -25.99 2.41
CA LYS A 254 18.13 -25.97 3.69
C LYS A 254 17.39 -25.08 4.67
N ALA A 255 17.42 -25.47 5.93
CA ALA A 255 16.85 -24.73 7.04
C ALA A 255 17.95 -24.36 8.03
N ALA A 256 17.72 -23.29 8.79
CA ALA A 256 18.60 -22.90 9.89
C ALA A 256 18.12 -23.56 11.19
N LEU A 257 18.99 -24.34 11.83
CA LEU A 257 18.84 -24.71 13.23
C LEU A 257 19.33 -23.54 14.08
N VAL A 258 18.40 -22.79 14.66
CA VAL A 258 18.71 -21.58 15.45
C VAL A 258 18.94 -21.94 16.91
N GLN A 259 20.04 -21.41 17.47
CA GLN A 259 20.44 -21.63 18.87
C GLN A 259 20.31 -20.32 19.66
N SER A 260 19.41 -20.27 20.64
CA SER A 260 19.22 -19.08 21.49
C SER A 260 20.03 -19.14 22.80
N THR A 261 21.18 -19.82 22.81
CA THR A 261 21.96 -20.11 24.03
C THR A 261 22.76 -18.91 24.51
N THR A 262 22.40 -18.39 25.69
CA THR A 262 22.94 -17.14 26.25
C THR A 262 24.44 -17.16 26.55
N SER A 263 25.02 -18.33 26.80
CA SER A 263 26.47 -18.50 27.09
C SER A 263 27.37 -18.33 25.87
N LEU A 264 26.84 -18.53 24.64
CA LEU A 264 27.60 -18.43 23.39
C LEU A 264 27.45 -17.06 22.71
N LEU A 265 26.63 -16.17 23.26
CA LEU A 265 26.24 -14.92 22.61
C LEU A 265 26.99 -13.75 23.25
N SER A 266 27.90 -13.13 22.49
CA SER A 266 28.72 -12.01 22.97
C SER A 266 27.86 -10.79 23.34
N LYS A 267 28.32 -9.98 24.31
CA LYS A 267 27.65 -8.72 24.70
C LYS A 267 27.57 -7.69 23.56
N SER A 268 28.36 -7.85 22.50
CA SER A 268 28.52 -6.93 21.37
C SER A 268 27.63 -7.24 20.16
N VAL A 269 26.75 -8.25 20.22
CA VAL A 269 25.72 -8.44 19.19
C VAL A 269 24.64 -7.37 19.39
N ASP A 270 24.90 -6.19 18.83
CA ASP A 270 24.06 -4.99 18.93
C ASP A 270 24.00 -4.35 17.54
N ILE A 271 22.93 -4.62 16.78
CA ILE A 271 22.59 -3.81 15.60
C ILE A 271 21.24 -3.13 15.82
N ASN A 272 21.14 -2.47 16.98
CA ASN A 272 20.09 -1.55 17.44
C ASN A 272 18.96 -2.18 18.26
N VAL A 273 19.04 -1.91 19.58
CA VAL A 273 18.03 -2.01 20.65
C VAL A 273 17.94 -3.36 21.39
N ALA A 274 18.81 -3.58 22.39
CA ALA A 274 18.42 -3.57 23.82
C ALA A 274 19.66 -3.77 24.74
N ARG A 275 20.04 -2.73 25.49
CA ARG A 275 21.11 -2.75 26.51
C ARG A 275 20.76 -3.52 27.80
N GLY A 276 19.77 -4.41 27.76
CA GLY A 276 19.35 -5.15 28.95
C GLY A 276 18.27 -6.16 28.68
N ALA A 277 18.66 -7.39 28.32
CA ALA A 277 17.84 -8.58 28.50
C ALA A 277 18.76 -9.82 28.53
N THR A 278 18.55 -10.69 29.51
CA THR A 278 19.32 -11.92 29.75
C THR A 278 19.09 -12.98 28.68
N ILE A 279 18.11 -12.81 27.80
CA ILE A 279 17.74 -13.74 26.73
C ILE A 279 18.03 -13.07 25.38
N LYS A 280 18.78 -13.78 24.53
CA LYS A 280 19.23 -13.30 23.22
C LYS A 280 18.46 -14.05 22.11
N PRO A 281 18.22 -13.40 20.96
CA PRO A 281 17.50 -14.05 19.86
C PRO A 281 18.35 -15.14 19.20
N GLY A 282 17.70 -16.18 18.67
CA GLY A 282 18.35 -17.17 17.80
C GLY A 282 18.60 -16.65 16.38
N MET A 283 17.78 -15.70 15.93
CA MET A 283 17.93 -15.02 14.63
C MET A 283 17.37 -13.60 14.73
N LYS A 284 17.92 -12.65 13.98
CA LYS A 284 17.44 -11.27 13.91
C LYS A 284 17.31 -10.79 12.47
N LEU A 285 16.22 -10.11 12.18
CA LEU A 285 16.05 -9.31 10.96
C LEU A 285 16.14 -7.83 11.34
N TYR A 286 16.86 -7.02 10.57
CA TYR A 286 17.06 -5.60 10.88
C TYR A 286 17.23 -4.75 9.61
N ASN A 287 17.17 -3.42 9.76
CA ASN A 287 17.06 -2.47 8.66
C ASN A 287 15.79 -2.70 7.82
N ILE A 288 14.70 -3.06 8.48
CA ILE A 288 13.40 -3.26 7.85
C ILE A 288 12.83 -1.88 7.50
N ASN A 289 12.67 -1.60 6.22
CA ASN A 289 12.08 -0.35 5.72
C ASN A 289 10.64 -0.58 5.27
N MET A 290 9.68 -0.32 6.16
CA MET A 290 8.26 -0.48 5.85
C MET A 290 7.71 0.77 5.15
N ARG A 291 6.90 0.57 4.09
CA ARG A 291 6.22 1.66 3.36
C ARG A 291 4.85 2.01 3.94
N GLU A 292 4.22 1.05 4.60
CA GLU A 292 2.87 1.17 5.17
C GLU A 292 2.87 0.76 6.65
N ASN A 293 1.84 1.18 7.38
CA ASN A 293 1.64 0.78 8.77
C ASN A 293 0.93 -0.57 8.90
N ALA A 294 1.50 -1.59 8.25
CA ALA A 294 1.00 -2.95 8.24
C ALA A 294 2.18 -3.91 8.09
N LEU A 295 2.14 -5.05 8.78
CA LEU A 295 3.21 -6.03 8.77
C LEU A 295 2.63 -7.45 8.73
N THR A 296 3.11 -8.25 7.80
CA THR A 296 2.92 -9.70 7.80
C THR A 296 4.26 -10.39 7.92
N VAL A 297 4.36 -11.29 8.88
CA VAL A 297 5.52 -12.17 9.07
C VAL A 297 5.08 -13.60 8.81
N THR A 298 5.79 -14.29 7.93
CA THR A 298 5.56 -15.69 7.57
C THR A 298 6.84 -16.48 7.77
N LEU A 299 6.72 -17.72 8.27
CA LEU A 299 7.84 -18.64 8.36
C LEU A 299 7.34 -20.08 8.51
N TRP A 300 8.17 -21.01 8.07
CA TRP A 300 8.07 -22.41 8.47
C TRP A 300 8.98 -22.67 9.67
N PHE A 301 8.50 -23.43 10.65
CA PHE A 301 9.31 -23.83 11.79
C PHE A 301 9.02 -25.25 12.28
N LYS A 302 10.00 -25.82 12.98
CA LYS A 302 9.89 -27.08 13.72
C LYS A 302 10.55 -26.90 15.09
N THR A 303 9.86 -27.26 16.17
CA THR A 303 10.38 -27.14 17.53
C THR A 303 9.70 -28.13 18.47
N ASP A 304 10.38 -28.48 19.57
CA ASP A 304 9.80 -29.19 20.72
C ASP A 304 9.46 -28.24 21.87
N ALA A 305 9.86 -26.97 21.78
CA ALA A 305 9.55 -25.99 22.79
C ALA A 305 8.05 -25.67 22.77
N LEU A 306 7.40 -25.80 23.93
CA LEU A 306 6.01 -25.40 24.11
C LEU A 306 5.86 -23.93 24.51
N ASN A 307 6.96 -23.27 24.89
CA ASN A 307 6.99 -21.89 25.33
C ASN A 307 8.15 -21.14 24.66
N GLY A 308 7.96 -19.85 24.39
CA GLY A 308 8.97 -18.98 23.77
C GLY A 308 8.41 -18.21 22.59
N LYS A 309 9.19 -17.27 22.04
CA LYS A 309 8.74 -16.37 20.97
C LYS A 309 9.28 -16.84 19.63
N LEU A 310 8.40 -17.11 18.69
CA LEU A 310 8.79 -17.40 17.30
C LEU A 310 9.35 -16.13 16.64
N PHE A 311 8.67 -15.01 16.85
CA PHE A 311 9.19 -13.68 16.57
C PHE A 311 8.56 -12.62 17.46
N SER A 312 9.28 -11.54 17.69
CA SER A 312 8.75 -10.36 18.38
C SER A 312 9.53 -9.11 18.05
N LYS A 313 8.82 -7.97 18.05
CA LYS A 313 9.45 -6.68 18.38
C LYS A 313 9.16 -6.39 19.83
N GLU A 314 10.20 -6.49 20.66
CA GLU A 314 10.17 -5.89 21.99
C GLU A 314 10.86 -4.54 21.93
N GLY A 315 10.19 -3.53 22.46
CA GLY A 315 10.73 -2.19 22.56
C GLY A 315 10.28 -1.57 23.87
N ILE A 316 11.14 -0.73 24.40
CA ILE A 316 10.81 0.19 25.47
C ILE A 316 10.80 1.57 24.80
N ASN A 317 9.70 2.31 24.91
CA ASN A 317 9.70 3.69 24.41
C ASN A 317 10.66 4.56 25.24
N ALA A 318 10.91 5.80 24.83
CA ALA A 318 11.79 6.74 25.53
C ALA A 318 11.39 6.99 27.01
N PHE A 319 10.21 6.56 27.43
CA PHE A 319 9.66 6.71 28.79
C PHE A 319 9.68 5.43 29.62
N GLY A 320 10.40 4.39 29.18
CA GLY A 320 10.47 3.15 29.96
C GLY A 320 9.25 2.22 29.79
N LYS A 321 8.27 2.56 28.94
CA LYS A 321 7.08 1.73 28.72
C LYS A 321 7.36 0.68 27.65
N SER A 322 7.23 -0.58 28.05
CA SER A 322 7.28 -1.72 27.12
C SER A 322 6.09 -1.65 26.17
N TYR A 323 6.35 -1.68 24.87
CA TYR A 323 5.34 -1.97 23.87
C TYR A 323 5.71 -3.26 23.13
N ARG A 324 4.72 -4.14 22.98
CA ARG A 324 4.76 -5.31 22.11
C ARG A 324 3.77 -5.05 21.00
N THR A 325 4.27 -4.49 19.92
CA THR A 325 3.46 -4.04 18.79
C THR A 325 3.11 -5.20 17.89
N ILE A 326 4.09 -6.07 17.60
CA ILE A 326 3.93 -7.28 16.81
C ILE A 326 4.76 -8.40 17.41
N TYR A 327 4.14 -9.56 17.66
CA TYR A 327 4.83 -10.78 18.09
C TYR A 327 3.98 -12.02 17.80
N CYS A 328 4.65 -13.15 17.63
CA CYS A 328 4.04 -14.47 17.68
C CYS A 328 4.85 -15.34 18.65
N GLN A 329 4.18 -15.91 19.64
CA GLN A 329 4.79 -16.74 20.67
C GLN A 329 4.00 -18.03 20.90
N LEU A 330 4.66 -19.00 21.49
CA LEU A 330 4.09 -20.24 21.99
C LEU A 330 3.84 -20.09 23.49
N ASN A 331 2.65 -20.50 23.92
CA ASN A 331 2.28 -20.63 25.33
C ASN A 331 1.58 -21.98 25.49
N ASN A 332 2.28 -22.94 26.10
CA ASN A 332 1.88 -24.35 26.15
C ASN A 332 1.51 -24.92 24.77
N GLY A 333 2.32 -24.62 23.75
CA GLY A 333 2.14 -25.07 22.36
C GLY A 333 1.07 -24.30 21.58
N ARG A 334 0.30 -23.42 22.22
CA ARG A 334 -0.71 -22.59 21.54
C ARG A 334 -0.09 -21.29 21.03
N LEU A 335 -0.42 -20.89 19.80
CA LEU A 335 0.03 -19.61 19.26
C LEU A 335 -0.67 -18.44 19.94
N GLN A 336 0.10 -17.38 20.18
CA GLN A 336 -0.34 -16.12 20.75
C GLN A 336 0.30 -14.95 20.02
N GLY A 337 -0.50 -13.94 19.71
CA GLY A 337 -0.05 -12.65 19.21
C GLY A 337 -0.78 -11.51 19.93
N PRO A 338 -0.66 -10.27 19.45
CA PRO A 338 -1.27 -9.12 20.10
C PRO A 338 -2.80 -9.30 20.18
N ARG A 339 -3.32 -9.57 21.39
CA ARG A 339 -4.76 -9.73 21.67
C ARG A 339 -5.44 -10.87 20.91
N VAL A 340 -4.67 -11.81 20.35
CA VAL A 340 -5.18 -12.97 19.63
C VAL A 340 -4.48 -14.25 20.06
N SER A 341 -5.21 -15.35 20.17
CA SER A 341 -4.63 -16.66 20.48
C SER A 341 -5.48 -17.78 19.90
N GLY A 342 -4.85 -18.70 19.18
CA GLY A 342 -5.53 -19.83 18.56
C GLY A 342 -4.55 -20.69 17.77
N GLY A 343 -4.90 -21.95 17.53
CA GLY A 343 -4.02 -22.93 16.90
C GLY A 343 -2.99 -23.48 17.89
N THR A 344 -2.80 -24.79 17.85
CA THR A 344 -1.84 -25.51 18.70
C THR A 344 -0.89 -26.29 17.80
N ILE A 345 0.40 -26.16 18.07
CA ILE A 345 1.42 -26.90 17.32
C ILE A 345 1.49 -28.35 17.78
N THR A 346 2.00 -29.21 16.91
CA THR A 346 2.46 -30.54 17.27
C THR A 346 3.99 -30.50 17.39
N PRO A 347 4.56 -30.82 18.57
CA PRO A 347 6.02 -30.88 18.74
C PRO A 347 6.69 -31.76 17.67
N SER A 348 7.93 -31.42 17.32
CA SER A 348 8.71 -32.11 16.29
C SER A 348 8.12 -32.13 14.87
N LYS A 349 6.99 -31.45 14.61
CA LYS A 349 6.42 -31.31 13.26
C LYS A 349 6.71 -29.93 12.67
N TRP A 350 6.82 -29.89 11.35
CA TRP A 350 6.89 -28.65 10.60
C TRP A 350 5.52 -27.97 10.59
N HIS A 351 5.50 -26.69 10.94
CA HIS A 351 4.33 -25.84 10.91
C HIS A 351 4.61 -24.56 10.14
N PHE A 352 3.61 -24.10 9.39
CA PHE A 352 3.64 -22.79 8.75
C PHE A 352 2.85 -21.80 9.59
N VAL A 353 3.50 -20.73 10.05
CA VAL A 353 2.83 -19.69 10.83
C VAL A 353 2.85 -18.37 10.10
N VAL A 354 1.72 -17.67 10.16
CA VAL A 354 1.60 -16.29 9.69
C VAL A 354 0.95 -15.45 10.77
N LEU A 355 1.56 -14.30 11.07
CA LEU A 355 0.86 -13.21 11.73
C LEU A 355 0.77 -12.05 10.74
N SER A 356 -0.46 -11.66 10.43
CA SER A 356 -0.74 -10.52 9.56
C SER A 356 -1.45 -9.43 10.34
N ALA A 357 -0.91 -8.21 10.34
CA ALA A 357 -1.42 -7.10 11.12
C ALA A 357 -1.49 -5.79 10.31
N SER A 358 -2.54 -5.03 10.56
CA SER A 358 -2.75 -3.65 10.10
C SER A 358 -3.36 -2.81 11.23
N GLU A 359 -3.55 -1.51 10.99
CA GLU A 359 -4.24 -0.63 11.93
C GLU A 359 -5.63 -1.14 12.35
N GLN A 360 -6.29 -1.88 11.47
CA GLN A 360 -7.67 -2.32 11.66
C GLN A 360 -7.76 -3.73 12.23
N LYS A 361 -6.84 -4.62 11.86
CA LYS A 361 -6.99 -6.05 12.09
C LYS A 361 -5.66 -6.75 12.31
N VAL A 362 -5.63 -7.71 13.23
CA VAL A 362 -4.55 -8.69 13.38
C VAL A 362 -5.12 -10.10 13.24
N THR A 363 -4.39 -10.99 12.57
CA THR A 363 -4.85 -12.36 12.31
C THR A 363 -3.68 -13.34 12.37
N LEU A 364 -3.90 -14.43 13.10
CA LEU A 364 -3.01 -15.56 13.18
C LEU A 364 -3.50 -16.66 12.25
N TYR A 365 -2.55 -17.23 11.51
CA TYR A 365 -2.76 -18.40 10.69
C TYR A 365 -1.75 -19.49 11.07
N LEU A 366 -2.22 -20.74 11.07
CA LEU A 366 -1.42 -21.94 11.27
C LEU A 366 -1.76 -22.93 10.16
N ASP A 367 -0.74 -23.42 9.46
CA ASP A 367 -0.84 -24.39 8.37
C ASP A 367 -1.86 -24.01 7.28
N GLY A 368 -1.84 -22.71 6.93
CA GLY A 368 -2.72 -22.13 5.90
C GLY A 368 -4.15 -21.84 6.36
N MET A 369 -4.51 -22.11 7.62
CA MET A 369 -5.83 -21.83 8.17
C MET A 369 -5.82 -20.62 9.11
N GLN A 370 -6.88 -19.80 9.08
CA GLN A 370 -7.08 -18.77 10.09
C GLN A 370 -7.43 -19.43 11.43
N VAL A 371 -6.64 -19.16 12.48
CA VAL A 371 -6.84 -19.74 13.82
C VAL A 371 -7.26 -18.72 14.87
N ALA A 372 -6.98 -17.43 14.67
CA ALA A 372 -7.49 -16.37 15.51
C ALA A 372 -7.48 -15.02 14.77
N THR A 373 -8.37 -14.11 15.15
CA THR A 373 -8.43 -12.75 14.61
C THR A 373 -8.89 -11.77 15.69
N GLY A 374 -8.48 -10.52 15.57
CA GLY A 374 -8.78 -9.46 16.53
C GLY A 374 -8.49 -8.08 15.98
N ASN A 375 -8.72 -7.05 16.81
CA ASN A 375 -8.52 -5.66 16.43
C ASN A 375 -7.03 -5.34 16.24
N GLY A 376 -6.74 -4.55 15.20
CA GLY A 376 -5.41 -4.05 14.89
C GLY A 376 -4.91 -2.95 15.83
N THR A 377 -3.79 -2.34 15.46
CA THR A 377 -3.19 -1.23 16.19
C THR A 377 -2.44 -0.31 15.24
N LYS A 378 -2.34 0.98 15.57
CA LYS A 378 -1.49 1.93 14.83
C LYS A 378 -0.01 1.77 15.13
N ASP A 379 0.32 1.00 16.14
CA ASP A 379 1.71 0.76 16.53
C ASP A 379 2.14 -0.57 15.92
N ILE A 380 2.48 -0.62 14.62
CA ILE A 380 2.92 -1.86 13.93
C ILE A 380 4.32 -1.72 13.34
N MET A 381 4.67 -0.52 12.88
CA MET A 381 5.94 -0.24 12.24
C MET A 381 7.14 -0.66 13.11
N THR A 382 8.12 -1.30 12.48
CA THR A 382 9.34 -1.76 13.13
C THR A 382 10.53 -1.73 12.17
N ASP A 383 11.72 -1.47 12.71
CA ASP A 383 13.00 -1.50 12.01
C ASP A 383 13.73 -2.84 12.16
N ALA A 384 13.29 -3.69 13.09
CA ALA A 384 13.87 -4.99 13.37
C ALA A 384 12.85 -5.99 13.94
N LEU A 385 13.20 -7.27 13.91
CA LEU A 385 12.46 -8.36 14.55
C LEU A 385 13.44 -9.41 15.09
N ASP A 386 13.20 -9.82 16.33
CA ASP A 386 13.93 -10.89 16.99
C ASP A 386 13.14 -12.19 16.87
N PHE A 387 13.80 -13.28 16.48
CA PHE A 387 13.20 -14.59 16.24
C PHE A 387 13.78 -15.63 17.19
N PHE A 388 12.94 -16.60 17.56
CA PHE A 388 13.28 -17.73 18.43
C PHE A 388 13.90 -17.27 19.76
N THR A 389 13.26 -16.32 20.42
CA THR A 389 13.68 -15.83 21.74
C THR A 389 13.06 -16.70 22.83
N GLY A 390 13.88 -17.43 23.57
CA GLY A 390 13.42 -18.34 24.63
C GLY A 390 12.80 -19.64 24.09
N CYS A 391 12.96 -19.95 22.81
CA CYS A 391 12.70 -21.25 22.22
C CYS A 391 13.78 -21.58 21.18
N ASN A 392 14.24 -22.82 21.15
CA ASN A 392 15.09 -23.33 20.07
C ASN A 392 14.22 -23.93 18.97
N GLY A 393 14.68 -23.92 17.73
CA GLY A 393 13.93 -24.51 16.64
C GLY A 393 14.70 -24.56 15.33
N THR A 394 14.10 -25.21 14.34
CA THR A 394 14.51 -25.12 12.95
C THR A 394 13.58 -24.16 12.23
N VAL A 395 14.12 -23.26 11.40
CA VAL A 395 13.36 -22.27 10.62
C VAL A 395 13.78 -22.27 9.16
N GLN A 396 12.82 -22.04 8.26
CA GLN A 396 13.03 -21.88 6.83
C GLN A 396 11.98 -20.93 6.23
N ALA A 397 12.17 -20.52 4.97
CA ALA A 397 11.19 -19.76 4.19
C ALA A 397 10.61 -18.55 4.93
N VAL A 398 11.48 -17.72 5.52
CA VAL A 398 11.05 -16.52 6.25
C VAL A 398 10.74 -15.44 5.23
N GLN A 399 9.51 -14.92 5.23
CA GLN A 399 9.10 -13.85 4.33
C GLN A 399 8.33 -12.77 5.08
N LEU A 400 8.66 -11.51 4.79
CA LEU A 400 8.02 -10.34 5.36
C LEU A 400 7.26 -9.57 4.28
N PHE A 401 6.15 -8.98 4.68
CA PHE A 401 5.40 -8.04 3.86
C PHE A 401 5.05 -6.79 4.67
N ASP A 402 5.20 -5.60 4.10
CA ASP A 402 4.70 -4.35 4.69
C ASP A 402 3.22 -4.10 4.34
N ARG A 403 2.42 -5.17 4.33
CA ARG A 403 0.96 -5.09 4.18
C ARG A 403 0.28 -6.26 4.88
N TYR A 404 -1.03 -6.14 5.03
CA TYR A 404 -1.87 -7.23 5.51
C TYR A 404 -2.15 -8.24 4.37
N LEU A 405 -2.07 -9.53 4.69
CA LEU A 405 -2.40 -10.65 3.81
C LEU A 405 -3.73 -11.27 4.23
N GLN A 406 -4.60 -11.47 3.24
CA GLN A 406 -5.90 -12.14 3.39
C GLN A 406 -5.72 -13.66 3.44
N LEU A 407 -6.74 -14.38 3.94
CA LEU A 407 -6.73 -15.85 4.06
C LEU A 407 -6.38 -16.56 2.74
N ASP A 408 -6.92 -16.11 1.62
CA ASP A 408 -6.68 -16.76 0.32
C ASP A 408 -5.24 -16.61 -0.15
N GLU A 409 -4.60 -15.47 0.13
CA GLU A 409 -3.16 -15.26 -0.13
C GLU A 409 -2.31 -16.17 0.77
N VAL A 410 -2.66 -16.27 2.06
CA VAL A 410 -1.96 -17.12 3.03
C VAL A 410 -2.05 -18.60 2.66
N LYS A 411 -3.24 -19.08 2.24
CA LYS A 411 -3.43 -20.47 1.78
C LYS A 411 -2.52 -20.80 0.60
N LYS A 412 -2.38 -19.87 -0.34
CA LYS A 412 -1.57 -20.07 -1.54
C LYS A 412 -0.08 -20.09 -1.20
N LEU A 413 0.36 -19.14 -0.38
CA LEU A 413 1.72 -19.12 0.13
C LEU A 413 2.06 -20.41 0.87
N TYR A 414 1.15 -20.92 1.71
CA TYR A 414 1.29 -22.21 2.37
C TYR A 414 1.46 -23.37 1.37
N GLN A 415 0.60 -23.49 0.36
CA GLN A 415 0.69 -24.59 -0.62
C GLN A 415 1.99 -24.54 -1.43
N GLN A 416 2.40 -23.34 -1.87
CA GLN A 416 3.61 -23.15 -2.66
C GLN A 416 4.89 -23.50 -1.88
N THR A 417 4.92 -23.19 -0.59
CA THR A 417 6.09 -23.41 0.27
C THR A 417 6.08 -24.79 0.96
N LYS A 418 4.95 -25.52 0.92
CA LYS A 418 4.77 -26.86 1.51
C LYS A 418 5.20 -28.01 0.59
N GLN A 419 4.64 -28.06 -0.63
CA GLN A 419 5.11 -28.93 -1.73
C GLN A 419 6.58 -28.68 -1.96
#